data_AF-X1U743-F1
#
_entry.id   AF-X1U743-F1
#
_cell.length_a   1.000
_cell.length_b   1.000
_cell.length_c   1.000
_cell.angle_alpha   90.00
_cell.angle_beta   90.00
_cell.angle_gamma   90.00
#
_symmetry.space_group_name_H-M   'P 1'
#
loop_
_entity.id
_entity.type
_entity.pdbx_description
1 polymer ?
#
loop_
_entity_poly.entity_id
_entity_poly.type
_entity_poly.pdbx_seq_one_letter_code
_entity_poly.pdbx_strand_id
1 'polypeptide(L)' 'MAKVVCQECKKEIAGGAKIEEFDPIEPTTIHVFCSESCRDKCEFIT' A
#
# COMPACT_ATOMS: atom_id res chain seq x y z
N MET A 1 -8.57 -0.42 -16.98
CA MET A 1 -8.69 -0.38 -15.51
C MET A 1 -7.27 -0.36 -14.96
N ALA A 2 -6.91 0.60 -14.10
CA ALA A 2 -5.59 0.62 -13.49
C ALA A 2 -5.46 -0.56 -12.52
N LYS A 3 -4.43 -1.40 -12.71
CA LYS A 3 -4.15 -2.52 -11.81
C LYS A 3 -3.53 -1.95 -10.54
N VAL A 4 -4.21 -2.12 -9.41
CA VAL A 4 -3.67 -1.75 -8.10
C VAL A 4 -2.87 -2.95 -7.58
N VAL A 5 -1.62 -2.72 -7.18
CA VAL A 5 -0.74 -3.75 -6.63
C VAL A 5 -0.35 -3.42 -5.21
N CYS A 6 -0.24 -4.44 -4.35
CA CYS A 6 0.28 -4.27 -3.01
C CYS A 6 1.74 -3.83 -3.07
N GLN A 7 2.09 -2.78 -2.33
CA GLN A 7 3.44 -2.28 -2.29
C GLN A 7 4.43 -3.30 -1.73
N GLU A 8 4.03 -4.05 -0.72
CA GLU A 8 4.89 -4.99 -0.03
C GLU A 8 5.03 -6.31 -0.81
N CYS A 9 3.93 -7.03 -1.01
CA CYS A 9 4.00 -8.37 -1.63
C CYS A 9 3.85 -8.38 -3.15
N LYS A 10 3.69 -7.22 -3.79
CA LYS A 10 3.52 -7.03 -5.25
C LYS A 10 2.35 -7.81 -5.89
N LYS A 11 1.45 -8.37 -5.07
CA LYS A 11 0.24 -9.05 -5.54
C LYS A 11 -0.77 -8.03 -6.05
N GLU A 12 -1.48 -8.40 -7.11
CA GLU A 12 -2.59 -7.61 -7.63
C GLU A 12 -3.74 -7.61 -6.63
N ILE A 13 -4.28 -6.43 -6.35
CA ILE A 13 -5.46 -6.23 -5.50
C ILE A 13 -6.66 -6.10 -6.43
N ALA A 14 -7.35 -7.22 -6.65
CA ALA A 14 -8.53 -7.29 -7.50
C ALA A 14 -9.81 -7.25 -6.64
N GLY A 15 -10.63 -6.19 -6.80
CA GLY A 15 -12.03 -6.17 -6.36
C GLY A 15 -12.29 -6.18 -4.85
N GLY A 16 -11.33 -5.80 -4.01
CA GLY A 16 -11.45 -5.83 -2.55
C GLY A 16 -11.12 -4.52 -1.83
N ALA A 17 -11.27 -4.51 -0.50
CA ALA A 17 -10.80 -3.44 0.36
C ALA A 17 -9.27 -3.36 0.30
N LYS A 18 -8.76 -2.16 0.02
CA LYS A 18 -7.34 -1.82 0.05
C LYS A 18 -7.08 -0.89 1.22
N ILE A 19 -5.86 -0.94 1.75
CA ILE A 19 -5.39 0.01 2.76
C ILE A 19 -4.54 1.02 2.02
N GLU A 20 -4.90 2.29 2.12
CA GLU A 20 -4.18 3.41 1.51
C GLU A 20 -3.57 4.25 2.63
N GLU A 21 -2.27 4.48 2.54
CA GLU A 21 -1.52 5.23 3.53
C GLU A 21 -0.72 6.33 2.87
N PHE A 22 -0.76 7.51 3.48
CA PHE A 22 -0.02 8.65 2.99
C PHE A 22 1.43 8.56 3.44
N ASP A 23 2.36 8.78 2.54
CA ASP A 23 3.77 8.92 2.91
C ASP A 23 3.97 10.30 3.59
N PRO A 24 4.44 10.34 4.85
CA PRO A 24 4.67 11.60 5.56
C PRO A 24 5.91 12.36 5.06
N ILE A 25 6.85 11.69 4.41
CA ILE A 25 8.06 12.27 3.81
C ILE A 25 7.76 12.78 2.39
N GLU A 26 7.07 11.96 1.59
CA GLU A 26 6.69 12.27 0.22
C GLU A 26 5.17 12.52 0.11
N PRO A 27 4.69 13.76 0.28
CA PRO A 27 3.25 14.06 0.37
C PRO A 27 2.46 13.83 -0.93
N THR A 28 3.13 13.44 -2.01
CA THR A 28 2.48 13.04 -3.28
C THR A 28 2.38 11.52 -3.44
N THR A 29 2.98 10.76 -2.52
CA THR A 29 3.07 9.31 -2.57
C THR A 29 2.00 8.69 -1.67
N ILE A 30 1.22 7.77 -2.25
CA ILE A 30 0.24 6.96 -1.52
C ILE A 30 0.69 5.50 -1.63
N HIS A 31 0.90 4.89 -0.48
CA HIS A 31 1.21 3.47 -0.37
C HIS A 31 -0.08 2.66 -0.30
N VAL A 32 -0.11 1.54 -1.03
CA VAL A 32 -1.30 0.70 -1.11
C VAL A 32 -0.98 -0.73 -0.66
N PHE A 33 -1.76 -1.25 0.28
CA PHE A 33 -1.55 -2.57 0.87
C PHE A 33 -2.79 -3.46 0.76
N CYS A 34 -2.55 -4.76 0.64
CA CYS A 34 -3.61 -5.77 0.59
C CYS A 34 -4.06 -6.25 1.98
N SER A 35 -3.31 -5.97 3.05
CA SER A 35 -3.63 -6.36 4.42
C SER A 35 -2.82 -5.55 5.44
N GLU A 36 -3.30 -5.46 6.69
CA GLU A 36 -2.60 -4.77 7.79
C GLU A 36 -1.20 -5.37 8.02
N SER A 37 -1.06 -6.70 7.92
CA SER A 37 0.26 -7.34 8.04
C SER A 37 1.26 -6.93 6.95
N CYS A 38 0.80 -6.52 5.76
CA CYS A 38 1.68 -5.98 4.72
C CYS A 38 2.03 -4.52 4.98
N ARG A 39 1.09 -3.76 5.55
CA ARG A 39 1.31 -2.40 6.03
C ARG A 39 2.36 -2.36 7.14
N ASP A 40 2.19 -3.17 8.18
CA ASP A 40 3.08 -3.16 9.36
C ASP A 40 4.51 -3.63 9.05
N LYS A 41 4.67 -4.43 7.98
CA LYS A 41 5.98 -4.84 7.46
C LYS A 41 6.66 -3.75 6.65
N CYS A 42 5.89 -2.90 6.00
CA CYS A 42 6.44 -1.70 5.41
C CYS A 42 6.84 -0.80 6.57
N GLU A 43 8.11 -0.85 6.94
CA GLU A 43 8.71 0.15 7.82
C GLU A 43 8.61 1.50 7.12
N PHE A 44 7.52 2.23 7.38
CA PHE A 44 7.45 3.65 7.06
C PHE A 44 8.62 4.27 7.80
N ILE A 45 9.59 4.79 7.04
CA ILE A 45 10.69 5.53 7.60
C ILE A 45 10.04 6.76 8.25
N THR A 46 9.82 6.69 9.55
CA THR A 46 9.40 7.82 10.40
C THR A 46 10.49 8.87 10.46
#